data_AF-A0A7H8GCZ6-F1
#
_entry.id   AF-A0A7H8GCZ6-F1
#
_cell.length_a   1.000
_cell.length_b   1.000
_cell.length_c   1.000
_cell.angle_alpha   90.00
_cell.angle_beta   90.00
_cell.angle_gamma   90.00
#
_symmetry.space_group_name_H-M   'P 1'
#
loop_
_entity.id
_entity.type
_entity.pdbx_description
1 polymer ?
#
loop_
_entity_poly.entity_id
_entity_poly.type
_entity_poly.pdbx_seq_one_letter_code
_entity_poly.pdbx_strand_id
1 'polypeptide(L)'
;MNASISFEQQLILLDRRIEKTWADILDNSRLVKAIREGSVSKALYAIYMIETFHYTAHNARNQGLVGVRHADNPVYAKFCFEHAAQEVGHEKMALHDVMSLGLKNQIFDMPPALAETEVLIAYLYWISFTGNPLQRLGYSYWAENAYHFITPLINQLSETLALKPAQLTFFIAHSDIDVEHFNEIKLILQRTCKCQTDWDAIAMVMETSLRLTGNMLEGVYKQYEAWQSGDAPRYEFLHALDNS
;
A
#
# COMPACT_ATOMS: atom_id res chain seq x y z
N MET A 1 10.74 -14.38 -36.01
CA MET A 1 9.50 -14.61 -35.25
C MET A 1 9.90 -14.85 -33.81
N ASN A 2 9.77 -13.85 -32.93
CA ASN A 2 9.95 -14.09 -31.50
C ASN A 2 8.76 -14.93 -31.02
N ALA A 3 9.03 -16.02 -30.30
CA ALA A 3 7.98 -16.85 -29.71
C ALA A 3 7.11 -15.97 -28.79
N SER A 4 5.79 -16.14 -28.88
CA SER A 4 4.85 -15.49 -27.96
C SER A 4 5.15 -15.96 -26.53
N ILE A 5 5.35 -15.01 -25.62
CA ILE A 5 5.60 -15.28 -24.19
C ILE A 5 4.33 -15.95 -23.61
N SER A 6 4.49 -17.05 -22.89
CA SER A 6 3.38 -17.75 -22.24
C SER A 6 2.86 -16.97 -21.02
N PHE A 7 1.64 -17.25 -20.57
CA PHE A 7 1.07 -16.64 -19.36
C PHE A 7 1.97 -16.84 -18.13
N GLU A 8 2.48 -18.06 -17.92
CA GLU A 8 3.40 -18.38 -16.82
C GLU A 8 4.71 -17.59 -16.93
N GLN A 9 5.23 -17.43 -18.14
CA GLN A 9 6.42 -16.60 -18.37
C GLN A 9 6.15 -15.12 -18.09
N GLN A 10 4.95 -14.61 -18.38
CA GLN A 10 4.58 -13.23 -18.02
C GLN A 10 4.55 -13.03 -16.51
N LEU A 11 3.97 -13.98 -15.74
CA LEU A 11 3.96 -13.90 -14.28
C LEU A 11 5.38 -13.90 -13.71
N ILE A 12 6.26 -14.78 -14.19
CA ILE A 12 7.67 -14.81 -13.78
C ILE A 12 8.37 -13.47 -14.07
N LEU A 13 8.05 -12.82 -15.19
CA LEU A 13 8.61 -11.51 -15.53
C LEU A 13 8.08 -10.40 -14.60
N LEU A 14 6.81 -10.45 -14.21
CA LEU A 14 6.26 -9.53 -13.21
C LEU A 14 6.92 -9.73 -11.86
N ASP A 15 7.00 -10.98 -11.37
CA ASP A 15 7.61 -11.30 -10.07
C ASP A 15 9.05 -10.78 -9.98
N ARG A 16 9.88 -11.04 -10.99
CA ARG A 16 11.27 -10.52 -11.03
C ARG A 16 11.35 -8.99 -10.96
N ARG A 17 10.39 -8.29 -11.55
CA ARG A 17 10.33 -6.82 -11.52
C ARG A 17 9.89 -6.31 -10.15
N ILE A 18 8.91 -6.97 -9.50
CA ILE A 18 8.49 -6.59 -8.15
C ILE A 18 9.60 -6.86 -7.15
N GLU A 19 10.26 -8.03 -7.23
CA GLU A 19 11.36 -8.42 -6.35
C GLU A 19 12.48 -7.39 -6.40
N LYS A 20 12.88 -6.98 -7.61
CA LYS A 20 13.88 -5.93 -7.79
C LYS A 20 13.45 -4.60 -7.18
N THR A 21 12.20 -4.20 -7.40
CA THR A 21 11.69 -2.92 -6.89
C THR A 21 11.55 -2.93 -5.37
N TRP A 22 11.13 -4.05 -4.78
CA TRP A 22 11.13 -4.26 -3.33
C TRP A 22 12.54 -4.21 -2.76
N ALA A 23 13.50 -4.92 -3.37
CA ALA A 23 14.90 -4.86 -2.94
C ALA A 23 15.43 -3.41 -2.93
N ASP A 24 15.21 -2.66 -4.02
CA ASP A 24 15.59 -1.25 -4.10
C ASP A 24 15.01 -0.43 -2.93
N ILE A 25 13.73 -0.60 -2.60
CA ILE A 25 13.05 0.15 -1.52
C ILE A 25 13.55 -0.29 -0.14
N LEU A 26 13.61 -1.60 0.10
CA LEU A 26 13.97 -2.19 1.39
C LEU A 26 15.44 -1.91 1.75
N ASP A 27 16.32 -1.77 0.76
CA ASP A 27 17.74 -1.49 0.99
C ASP A 27 18.05 -0.01 1.20
N ASN A 28 17.23 0.88 0.64
CA ASN A 28 17.50 2.33 0.66
C ASN A 28 16.58 3.14 1.60
N SER A 29 15.46 2.59 2.05
CA SER A 29 14.52 3.35 2.88
C SER A 29 15.06 3.56 4.30
N ARG A 30 15.02 4.82 4.77
CA ARG A 30 15.42 5.19 6.13
C ARG A 30 14.49 4.64 7.19
N LEU A 31 13.18 4.57 6.89
CA LEU A 31 12.20 3.93 7.75
C LEU A 31 12.51 2.44 7.91
N VAL A 32 12.79 1.74 6.82
CA VAL A 32 13.13 0.30 6.85
C VAL A 32 14.42 0.07 7.64
N LYS A 33 15.44 0.91 7.41
CA LYS A 33 16.68 0.87 8.19
C LYS A 33 16.42 1.06 9.69
N ALA A 34 15.62 2.05 10.06
CA ALA A 34 15.27 2.31 11.46
C ALA A 34 14.57 1.12 12.12
N ILE A 35 13.65 0.44 11.41
CA ILE A 35 13.00 -0.80 11.89
C ILE A 35 14.05 -1.88 12.13
N ARG A 36 14.93 -2.15 11.15
CA ARG A 36 15.97 -3.18 11.26
C ARG A 36 16.95 -2.93 12.40
N GLU A 37 17.23 -1.66 12.70
CA GLU A 37 18.12 -1.23 13.78
C GLU A 37 17.41 -1.10 15.14
N GLY A 38 16.09 -1.33 15.21
CA GLY A 38 15.29 -1.13 16.42
C GLY A 38 15.17 0.34 16.85
N SER A 39 15.54 1.29 15.97
CA SER A 39 15.52 2.73 16.23
C SER A 39 14.16 3.35 15.87
N VAL A 40 13.09 2.77 16.39
CA VAL A 40 11.69 3.12 16.09
C VAL A 40 10.94 3.55 17.34
N SER A 41 9.83 4.25 17.14
CA SER A 41 8.93 4.70 18.22
C SER A 41 7.47 4.52 17.83
N LYS A 42 6.56 4.54 18.82
CA LYS A 42 5.12 4.56 18.56
C LYS A 42 4.71 5.78 17.72
N ALA A 43 5.40 6.91 17.86
CA ALA A 43 5.16 8.10 17.05
C ALA A 43 5.49 7.87 15.56
N LEU A 44 6.66 7.27 15.25
CA LEU A 44 7.00 6.91 13.87
C LEU A 44 5.95 5.96 13.27
N TYR A 45 5.53 4.94 14.03
CA TYR A 45 4.49 4.02 13.59
C TYR A 45 3.15 4.73 13.36
N ALA A 46 2.74 5.64 14.25
CA ALA A 46 1.53 6.42 14.09
C ALA A 46 1.56 7.28 12.82
N ILE A 47 2.68 7.97 12.52
CA ILE A 47 2.84 8.76 11.29
C ILE A 47 2.67 7.85 10.06
N TYR A 48 3.31 6.68 10.05
CA TYR A 48 3.15 5.70 8.97
C TYR A 48 1.69 5.26 8.80
N MET A 49 0.99 4.94 9.89
CA MET A 49 -0.39 4.47 9.84
C MET A 49 -1.39 5.56 9.43
N ILE A 50 -1.10 6.83 9.75
CA ILE A 50 -1.87 7.98 9.26
C ILE A 50 -1.77 8.08 7.73
N GLU A 51 -0.57 7.96 7.15
CA GLU A 51 -0.43 7.96 5.68
C GLU A 51 -1.07 6.71 5.05
N THR A 52 -1.02 5.58 5.75
CA THR A 52 -1.72 4.35 5.35
C THR A 52 -3.23 4.53 5.31
N PHE A 53 -3.80 5.18 6.34
CA PHE A 53 -5.21 5.58 6.36
C PHE A 53 -5.54 6.46 5.15
N HIS A 54 -4.72 7.47 4.87
CA HIS A 54 -4.97 8.41 3.77
C HIS A 54 -5.07 7.73 2.41
N TYR A 55 -4.10 6.91 1.99
CA TYR A 55 -4.21 6.31 0.66
C TYR A 55 -5.24 5.17 0.61
N THR A 56 -5.38 4.38 1.68
CA THR A 56 -6.33 3.24 1.72
C THR A 56 -7.77 3.72 1.57
N ALA A 57 -8.10 4.90 2.14
CA ALA A 57 -9.42 5.52 2.02
C ALA A 57 -9.86 5.76 0.56
N HIS A 58 -8.93 5.70 -0.40
CA HIS A 58 -9.18 5.90 -1.82
C HIS A 58 -9.15 4.60 -2.64
N ASN A 59 -8.72 3.47 -2.09
CA ASN A 59 -8.54 2.21 -2.84
C ASN A 59 -9.85 1.68 -3.43
N ALA A 60 -10.90 1.54 -2.61
CA ALA A 60 -12.22 1.12 -3.09
C ALA A 60 -12.75 2.03 -4.20
N ARG A 61 -12.55 3.36 -4.06
CA ARG A 61 -13.04 4.37 -5.02
C ARG A 61 -12.31 4.28 -6.35
N ASN A 62 -10.98 4.25 -6.33
CA ASN A 62 -10.18 4.17 -7.56
C ASN A 62 -10.32 2.79 -8.23
N GLN A 63 -10.61 1.72 -7.48
CA GLN A 63 -10.97 0.41 -8.03
C GLN A 63 -12.34 0.43 -8.72
N GLY A 64 -13.35 1.02 -8.08
CA GLY A 64 -14.68 1.20 -8.66
C GLY A 64 -14.66 2.07 -9.93
N LEU A 65 -13.79 3.08 -9.97
CA LEU A 65 -13.63 3.95 -11.14
C LEU A 65 -13.21 3.17 -12.41
N VAL A 66 -12.36 2.16 -12.27
CA VAL A 66 -12.01 1.26 -13.38
C VAL A 66 -13.24 0.54 -13.90
N GLY A 67 -14.06 0.00 -13.00
CA GLY A 67 -15.30 -0.71 -13.35
C GLY A 67 -16.30 0.19 -14.09
N VAL A 68 -16.43 1.46 -13.68
CA VAL A 68 -17.27 2.45 -14.36
C VAL A 68 -16.75 2.78 -15.76
N ARG A 69 -15.43 3.01 -15.88
CA ARG A 69 -14.82 3.41 -17.15
C ARG A 69 -14.77 2.28 -18.17
N HIS A 70 -14.65 1.04 -17.72
CA HIS A 70 -14.38 -0.12 -18.58
C HIS A 70 -15.49 -1.17 -18.52
N ALA A 71 -16.74 -0.71 -18.54
CA ALA A 71 -17.93 -1.54 -18.50
C ALA A 71 -18.07 -2.52 -19.68
N ASP A 72 -17.37 -2.28 -20.80
CA ASP A 72 -17.40 -3.12 -22.00
C ASP A 72 -16.82 -4.53 -21.81
N ASN A 73 -16.10 -4.76 -20.69
CA ASN A 73 -15.66 -6.09 -20.28
C ASN A 73 -16.39 -6.50 -18.98
N PRO A 74 -17.54 -7.20 -19.06
CA PRO A 74 -18.35 -7.53 -17.89
C PRO A 74 -17.63 -8.36 -16.83
N VAL A 75 -16.71 -9.24 -17.23
CA VAL A 75 -15.92 -10.06 -16.29
C VAL A 75 -15.00 -9.15 -15.47
N TYR A 76 -14.33 -8.21 -16.12
CA TYR A 76 -13.41 -7.30 -15.43
C TYR A 76 -14.16 -6.24 -14.62
N ALA A 77 -15.25 -5.68 -15.15
CA ALA A 77 -16.08 -4.72 -14.43
C ALA A 77 -16.68 -5.34 -13.16
N LYS A 78 -17.17 -6.57 -13.23
CA LYS A 78 -17.67 -7.32 -12.06
C LYS A 78 -16.57 -7.46 -11.00
N PHE A 79 -15.38 -7.94 -11.39
CA PHE A 79 -14.24 -8.02 -10.49
C PHE A 79 -13.92 -6.67 -9.83
N CYS A 80 -13.91 -5.58 -10.62
CA CYS A 80 -13.63 -4.25 -10.09
C CYS A 80 -14.65 -3.85 -9.01
N PHE A 81 -15.94 -4.09 -9.20
CA PHE A 81 -16.95 -3.72 -8.20
C PHE A 81 -16.94 -4.63 -6.96
N GLU A 82 -16.69 -5.93 -7.14
CA GLU A 82 -16.58 -6.88 -6.02
C GLU A 82 -15.36 -6.57 -5.15
N HIS A 83 -14.20 -6.37 -5.77
CA HIS A 83 -12.97 -6.00 -5.06
C HIS A 83 -13.07 -4.62 -4.43
N ALA A 84 -13.73 -3.65 -5.09
CA ALA A 84 -14.00 -2.35 -4.48
C ALA A 84 -14.85 -2.48 -3.22
N ALA A 85 -15.86 -3.36 -3.22
CA ALA A 85 -16.73 -3.58 -2.08
C ALA A 85 -16.00 -4.24 -0.90
N GLN A 86 -15.07 -5.15 -1.16
CA GLN A 86 -14.20 -5.75 -0.14
C GLN A 86 -13.31 -4.70 0.53
N GLU A 87 -12.72 -3.78 -0.24
CA GLU A 87 -11.81 -2.74 0.26
C GLU A 87 -12.51 -1.61 1.07
N VAL A 88 -13.84 -1.52 1.04
CA VAL A 88 -14.56 -0.43 1.74
C VAL A 88 -14.34 -0.52 3.25
N GLY A 89 -13.77 0.53 3.83
CA GLY A 89 -13.63 0.66 5.27
C GLY A 89 -12.31 0.13 5.82
N HIS A 90 -11.43 -0.44 4.98
CA HIS A 90 -10.11 -0.91 5.40
C HIS A 90 -9.26 0.21 6.02
N GLU A 91 -9.45 1.46 5.59
CA GLU A 91 -8.79 2.62 6.19
C GLU A 91 -9.08 2.75 7.70
N LYS A 92 -10.26 2.30 8.14
CA LYS A 92 -10.65 2.36 9.55
C LYS A 92 -9.82 1.43 10.43
N MET A 93 -9.23 0.36 9.88
CA MET A 93 -8.30 -0.50 10.60
C MET A 93 -7.00 0.26 10.88
N ALA A 94 -6.48 0.99 9.89
CA ALA A 94 -5.30 1.83 10.09
C ALA A 94 -5.55 2.94 11.12
N LEU A 95 -6.71 3.60 11.05
CA LEU A 95 -7.12 4.59 12.05
C LEU A 95 -7.27 3.95 13.44
N HIS A 96 -7.89 2.78 13.53
CA HIS A 96 -8.04 2.04 14.78
C HIS A 96 -6.69 1.72 15.42
N ASP A 97 -5.71 1.30 14.62
CA ASP A 97 -4.36 1.00 15.09
C ASP A 97 -3.69 2.24 15.69
N VAL A 98 -3.81 3.42 15.05
CA VAL A 98 -3.33 4.71 15.59
C VAL A 98 -3.98 5.02 16.93
N MET A 99 -5.31 4.92 17.03
CA MET A 99 -6.03 5.20 18.28
C MET A 99 -5.64 4.23 19.40
N SER A 100 -5.34 2.98 19.03
CA SER A 100 -4.97 1.90 19.95
C SER A 100 -3.53 2.00 20.49
N LEU A 101 -2.72 2.93 19.99
CA LEU A 101 -1.39 3.24 20.55
C LEU A 101 -1.44 4.01 21.88
N GLY A 102 -2.63 4.44 22.32
CA GLY A 102 -2.83 5.27 23.51
C GLY A 102 -3.50 6.61 23.22
N LEU A 103 -3.91 6.85 21.98
CA LEU A 103 -4.50 8.12 21.53
C LEU A 103 -6.02 8.17 21.64
N LYS A 104 -6.69 7.11 22.13
CA LYS A 104 -8.16 7.04 22.25
C LYS A 104 -8.82 8.22 22.98
N ASN A 105 -8.12 8.81 23.94
CA ASN A 105 -8.60 9.95 24.74
C ASN A 105 -8.02 11.30 24.27
N GLN A 106 -7.20 11.31 23.22
CA GLN A 106 -6.65 12.54 22.64
C GLN A 106 -7.64 13.12 21.65
N ILE A 107 -7.78 14.45 21.68
CA ILE A 107 -8.54 15.20 20.69
C ILE A 107 -7.52 15.82 19.75
N PHE A 108 -7.51 15.37 18.50
CA PHE A 108 -6.69 15.93 17.44
C PHE A 108 -7.45 15.89 16.12
N ASP A 109 -7.20 16.87 15.26
CA ASP A 109 -7.66 16.83 13.88
C ASP A 109 -6.71 15.93 13.08
N MET A 110 -7.29 15.06 12.23
CA MET A 110 -6.48 14.24 11.33
C MET A 110 -5.66 15.18 10.43
N PRO A 111 -4.31 15.11 10.47
CA PRO A 111 -3.50 15.95 9.60
C PRO A 111 -3.78 15.62 8.13
N PRO A 112 -3.68 16.57 7.18
CA PRO A 112 -3.81 16.29 5.76
C PRO A 112 -2.71 15.34 5.27
N ALA A 113 -2.97 14.50 4.27
CA ALA A 113 -1.95 13.59 3.74
C ALA A 113 -0.64 14.30 3.36
N LEU A 114 0.49 13.59 3.46
CA LEU A 114 1.77 14.11 2.98
C LEU A 114 1.77 14.24 1.46
N ALA A 115 2.64 15.10 0.94
CA ALA A 115 2.74 15.34 -0.50
C ALA A 115 3.05 14.05 -1.28
N GLU A 116 3.93 13.20 -0.73
CA GLU A 116 4.27 11.90 -1.30
C GLU A 116 3.05 10.96 -1.35
N THR A 117 2.21 10.98 -0.31
CA THR A 117 0.95 10.21 -0.23
C THR A 117 -0.09 10.76 -1.20
N GLU A 118 -0.25 12.08 -1.31
CA GLU A 118 -1.13 12.74 -2.28
C GLU A 118 -0.74 12.40 -3.72
N VAL A 119 0.57 12.33 -4.01
CA VAL A 119 1.07 11.92 -5.34
C VAL A 119 0.70 10.45 -5.63
N LEU A 120 0.82 9.55 -4.65
CA LEU A 120 0.35 8.16 -4.80
C LEU A 120 -1.16 8.12 -5.06
N ILE A 121 -1.96 8.83 -4.27
CA ILE A 121 -3.42 8.89 -4.43
C ILE A 121 -3.78 9.41 -5.83
N ALA A 122 -3.21 10.56 -6.23
CA ALA A 122 -3.44 11.16 -7.54
C ALA A 122 -3.05 10.22 -8.68
N TYR A 123 -1.91 9.55 -8.57
CA TYR A 123 -1.47 8.56 -9.55
C TYR A 123 -2.45 7.40 -9.68
N LEU A 124 -2.93 6.83 -8.56
CA LEU A 124 -3.89 5.72 -8.58
C LEU A 124 -5.21 6.11 -9.24
N TYR A 125 -5.76 7.30 -8.98
CA TYR A 125 -6.94 7.78 -9.72
C TYR A 125 -6.65 8.01 -11.19
N TRP A 126 -5.50 8.62 -11.51
CA TRP A 126 -5.11 8.91 -12.89
C TRP A 126 -5.04 7.63 -13.72
N ILE A 127 -4.37 6.59 -13.22
CA ILE A 127 -4.26 5.32 -13.92
C ILE A 127 -5.57 4.52 -13.92
N SER A 128 -6.47 4.74 -12.96
CA SER A 128 -7.81 4.16 -12.99
C SER A 128 -8.70 4.80 -14.06
N PHE A 129 -8.48 6.08 -14.36
CA PHE A 129 -9.31 6.86 -15.29
C PHE A 129 -8.71 7.04 -16.69
N THR A 130 -7.43 6.75 -16.90
CA THR A 130 -6.75 6.97 -18.19
C THR A 130 -5.98 5.73 -18.64
N GLY A 131 -5.43 5.74 -19.86
CA GLY A 131 -4.58 4.64 -20.35
C GLY A 131 -5.29 3.30 -20.52
N ASN A 132 -4.51 2.22 -20.40
CA ASN A 132 -4.98 0.84 -20.59
C ASN A 132 -5.90 0.43 -19.43
N PRO A 133 -7.10 -0.13 -19.67
CA PRO A 133 -8.01 -0.60 -18.62
C PRO A 133 -7.39 -1.48 -17.55
N LEU A 134 -6.46 -2.35 -17.96
CA LEU A 134 -5.92 -3.40 -17.12
C LEU A 134 -4.75 -2.91 -16.26
N GLN A 135 -4.24 -1.70 -16.50
CA GLN A 135 -3.00 -1.24 -15.88
C GLN A 135 -3.08 -1.14 -14.35
N ARG A 136 -4.27 -0.87 -13.78
CA ARG A 136 -4.48 -0.86 -12.32
C ARG A 136 -4.22 -2.24 -11.69
N LEU A 137 -4.36 -3.34 -12.44
CA LEU A 137 -4.00 -4.68 -11.94
C LEU A 137 -2.53 -4.76 -11.55
N GLY A 138 -1.66 -3.90 -12.08
CA GLY A 138 -0.27 -3.80 -11.62
C GLY A 138 -0.14 -3.36 -10.15
N TYR A 139 -0.96 -2.41 -9.71
CA TYR A 139 -1.01 -2.02 -8.29
C TYR A 139 -1.52 -3.17 -7.42
N SER A 140 -2.65 -3.78 -7.79
CA SER A 140 -3.19 -4.94 -7.08
C SER A 140 -2.20 -6.11 -7.04
N TYR A 141 -1.44 -6.34 -8.11
CA TYR A 141 -0.51 -7.47 -8.17
C TYR A 141 0.55 -7.45 -7.08
N TRP A 142 1.20 -6.29 -6.84
CA TRP A 142 2.20 -6.22 -5.78
C TRP A 142 1.56 -6.05 -4.40
N ALA A 143 0.42 -5.36 -4.31
CA ALA A 143 -0.26 -5.11 -3.04
C ALA A 143 -0.72 -6.42 -2.38
N GLU A 144 -1.45 -7.27 -3.11
CA GLU A 144 -1.93 -8.57 -2.62
C GLU A 144 -0.79 -9.61 -2.50
N ASN A 145 0.43 -9.28 -2.93
CA ASN A 145 1.61 -10.13 -2.82
C ASN A 145 2.70 -9.50 -1.93
N ALA A 146 2.37 -8.48 -1.14
CA ALA A 146 3.36 -7.71 -0.38
C ALA A 146 3.84 -8.42 0.90
N TYR A 147 3.00 -9.24 1.53
CA TYR A 147 3.22 -9.70 2.91
C TYR A 147 4.50 -10.47 3.13
N HIS A 148 4.94 -11.27 2.17
CA HIS A 148 6.19 -12.01 2.32
C HIS A 148 7.43 -11.08 2.31
N PHE A 149 7.34 -9.89 1.71
CA PHE A 149 8.41 -8.88 1.76
C PHE A 149 8.42 -8.10 3.07
N ILE A 150 7.25 -7.80 3.64
CA ILE A 150 7.12 -6.86 4.78
C ILE A 150 6.92 -7.54 6.14
N THR A 151 6.46 -8.80 6.19
CA THR A 151 6.26 -9.54 7.46
C THR A 151 7.49 -9.52 8.38
N PRO A 152 8.74 -9.70 7.90
CA PRO A 152 9.91 -9.59 8.78
C PRO A 152 10.06 -8.21 9.43
N LEU A 153 9.69 -7.14 8.73
CA LEU A 153 9.72 -5.78 9.26
C LEU A 153 8.59 -5.55 10.28
N ILE A 154 7.38 -6.05 9.98
CA ILE A 154 6.22 -5.95 10.90
C ILE A 154 6.53 -6.68 12.20
N ASN A 155 7.11 -7.88 12.14
CA ASN A 155 7.51 -8.64 13.33
C ASN A 155 8.56 -7.88 14.15
N GLN A 156 9.62 -7.38 13.52
CA GLN A 156 10.65 -6.60 14.20
C GLN A 156 10.08 -5.33 14.86
N LEU A 157 9.18 -4.61 14.17
CA LEU A 157 8.49 -3.44 14.69
C LEU A 157 7.61 -3.81 15.89
N SER A 158 6.82 -4.88 15.77
CA SER A 158 5.93 -5.38 16.82
C SER A 158 6.69 -5.76 18.07
N GLU A 159 7.82 -6.47 17.93
CA GLU A 159 8.67 -6.88 19.03
C GLU A 159 9.31 -5.66 19.70
N THR A 160 9.89 -4.74 18.91
CA THR A 160 10.59 -3.55 19.42
C THR A 160 9.65 -2.62 20.19
N LEU A 161 8.43 -2.43 19.70
CA LEU A 161 7.43 -1.54 20.31
C LEU A 161 6.47 -2.25 21.27
N ALA A 162 6.64 -3.56 21.48
CA ALA A 162 5.74 -4.42 22.24
C ALA A 162 4.26 -4.26 21.83
N LEU A 163 4.01 -4.16 20.51
CA LEU A 163 2.67 -4.03 19.96
C LEU A 163 1.87 -5.32 20.19
N LYS A 164 0.59 -5.15 20.49
CA LYS A 164 -0.40 -6.22 20.61
C LYS A 164 -1.18 -6.31 19.30
N PRO A 165 -1.90 -7.43 19.05
CA PRO A 165 -2.73 -7.57 17.87
C PRO A 165 -3.74 -6.41 17.64
N ALA A 166 -4.21 -5.79 18.72
CA ALA A 166 -5.10 -4.63 18.65
C ALA A 166 -4.47 -3.35 18.04
N GLN A 167 -3.14 -3.31 17.87
CA GLN A 167 -2.41 -2.21 17.22
C GLN A 167 -1.87 -2.59 15.84
N LEU A 168 -2.21 -3.79 15.35
CA LEU A 168 -1.77 -4.35 14.07
C LEU A 168 -2.96 -4.89 13.25
N THR A 169 -4.16 -4.38 13.52
CA THR A 169 -5.39 -4.91 12.91
C THR A 169 -5.39 -4.76 11.39
N PHE A 170 -4.80 -3.68 10.86
CA PHE A 170 -4.64 -3.49 9.42
C PHE A 170 -3.79 -4.60 8.80
N PHE A 171 -2.64 -4.91 9.37
CA PHE A 171 -1.73 -5.93 8.81
C PHE A 171 -2.27 -7.35 8.96
N ILE A 172 -2.89 -7.67 10.10
CA ILE A 172 -3.45 -9.00 10.34
C ILE A 172 -4.58 -9.29 9.36
N ALA A 173 -5.46 -8.32 9.11
CA ALA A 173 -6.59 -8.51 8.20
C ALA A 173 -6.12 -8.84 6.77
N HIS A 174 -5.07 -8.19 6.30
CA HIS A 174 -4.56 -8.42 4.95
C HIS A 174 -3.63 -9.65 4.90
N SER A 175 -2.88 -10.00 5.97
CA SER A 175 -2.08 -11.23 5.94
C SER A 175 -2.90 -12.51 5.80
N ASP A 176 -4.12 -12.53 6.35
CA ASP A 176 -5.00 -13.69 6.36
C ASP A 176 -5.82 -13.87 5.08
N ILE A 177 -5.96 -12.81 4.25
CA ILE A 177 -6.86 -12.77 3.08
C ILE A 177 -6.08 -12.75 1.74
N ASP A 178 -4.81 -12.34 1.77
CA ASP A 178 -4.05 -12.01 0.56
C ASP A 178 -3.76 -13.19 -0.39
N VAL A 179 -3.71 -14.44 0.09
CA VAL A 179 -3.45 -15.60 -0.79
C VAL A 179 -4.61 -15.81 -1.77
N GLU A 180 -5.84 -15.72 -1.28
CA GLU A 180 -7.05 -15.79 -2.09
C GLU A 180 -7.12 -14.64 -3.08
N HIS A 181 -6.93 -13.40 -2.63
CA HIS A 181 -6.96 -12.22 -3.50
C HIS A 181 -5.89 -12.26 -4.58
N PHE A 182 -4.66 -12.65 -4.26
CA PHE A 182 -3.60 -12.76 -5.26
C PHE A 182 -3.91 -13.83 -6.32
N ASN A 183 -4.58 -14.93 -5.93
CA ASN A 183 -5.07 -15.92 -6.89
C ASN A 183 -6.18 -15.35 -7.80
N GLU A 184 -7.07 -14.52 -7.27
CA GLU A 184 -8.07 -13.80 -8.07
C GLU A 184 -7.43 -12.84 -9.08
N ILE A 185 -6.39 -12.08 -8.68
CA ILE A 185 -5.62 -11.22 -9.59
C ILE A 185 -5.05 -12.02 -10.76
N LYS A 186 -4.40 -13.16 -10.48
CA LYS A 186 -3.84 -14.04 -11.54
C LYS A 186 -4.94 -14.56 -12.47
N LEU A 187 -6.10 -14.94 -11.95
CA LEU A 187 -7.22 -15.39 -12.75
C LEU A 187 -7.75 -14.28 -13.68
N ILE A 188 -7.86 -13.05 -13.16
CA ILE A 188 -8.28 -11.90 -13.97
C ILE A 188 -7.26 -11.62 -15.07
N LEU A 189 -5.97 -11.56 -14.74
CA LEU A 189 -4.89 -11.38 -15.73
C LEU A 189 -4.98 -12.42 -16.86
N GLN A 190 -5.19 -13.70 -16.51
CA GLN A 190 -5.33 -14.77 -17.50
C GLN A 190 -6.55 -14.57 -18.42
N ARG A 191 -7.65 -14.07 -17.87
CA ARG A 191 -8.91 -13.86 -18.60
C ARG A 191 -8.90 -12.60 -19.45
N THR A 192 -8.22 -11.55 -19.01
CA THR A 192 -8.35 -10.21 -19.62
C THR A 192 -7.19 -9.82 -20.52
N CYS A 193 -5.94 -10.17 -20.19
CA CYS A 193 -4.79 -9.76 -21.00
C CYS A 193 -4.78 -10.50 -22.35
N LYS A 194 -4.68 -9.76 -23.46
CA LYS A 194 -4.72 -10.33 -24.83
C LYS A 194 -3.47 -10.06 -25.64
N CYS A 195 -2.73 -9.01 -25.33
CA CYS A 195 -1.53 -8.63 -26.06
C CYS A 195 -0.41 -8.14 -25.12
N GLN A 196 0.81 -8.04 -25.64
CA GLN A 196 1.98 -7.63 -24.85
C GLN A 196 1.82 -6.23 -24.24
N THR A 197 1.12 -5.32 -24.93
CA THR A 197 0.90 -3.96 -24.42
C THR A 197 0.03 -3.91 -23.15
N ASP A 198 -0.77 -4.95 -22.88
CA ASP A 198 -1.49 -5.08 -21.61
C ASP A 198 -0.52 -5.35 -20.47
N TRP A 199 0.36 -6.35 -20.67
CA TRP A 199 1.39 -6.73 -19.72
C TRP A 199 2.39 -5.60 -19.45
N ASP A 200 2.78 -4.86 -20.50
CA ASP A 200 3.69 -3.73 -20.37
C ASP A 200 3.06 -2.59 -19.54
N ALA A 201 1.77 -2.31 -19.72
CA ALA A 201 1.05 -1.31 -18.95
C ALA A 201 0.88 -1.72 -17.47
N ILE A 202 0.57 -3.00 -17.22
CA ILE A 202 0.50 -3.59 -15.88
C ILE A 202 1.86 -3.48 -15.19
N ALA A 203 2.95 -3.90 -15.85
CA ALA A 203 4.29 -3.85 -15.29
C ALA A 203 4.71 -2.42 -14.94
N MET A 204 4.42 -1.46 -15.82
CA MET A 204 4.73 -0.05 -15.60
C MET A 204 4.00 0.51 -14.37
N VAL A 205 2.69 0.24 -14.22
CA VAL A 205 1.93 0.71 -13.06
C VAL A 205 2.35 0.01 -11.78
N MET A 206 2.66 -1.28 -11.84
CA MET A 206 3.18 -2.06 -10.73
C MET A 206 4.47 -1.45 -10.17
N GLU A 207 5.49 -1.26 -11.02
CA GLU A 207 6.77 -0.66 -10.61
C GLU A 207 6.58 0.80 -10.14
N THR A 208 5.79 1.61 -10.86
CA THR A 208 5.61 3.02 -10.51
C THR A 208 4.86 3.20 -9.20
N SER A 209 3.74 2.49 -9.00
CA SER A 209 2.96 2.60 -7.76
C SER A 209 3.74 2.12 -6.56
N LEU A 210 4.51 1.03 -6.68
CA LEU A 210 5.37 0.55 -5.60
C LEU A 210 6.49 1.56 -5.26
N ARG A 211 7.10 2.20 -6.26
CA ARG A 211 8.09 3.29 -6.04
C ARG A 211 7.47 4.52 -5.38
N LEU A 212 6.24 4.89 -5.74
CA LEU A 212 5.51 5.98 -5.07
C LEU A 212 5.20 5.63 -3.60
N THR A 213 4.86 4.38 -3.30
CA THR A 213 4.76 3.89 -1.91
C THR A 213 6.11 3.98 -1.20
N GLY A 214 7.22 3.65 -1.87
CA GLY A 214 8.57 3.85 -1.33
C GLY A 214 8.86 5.32 -0.99
N ASN A 215 8.43 6.27 -1.83
CA ASN A 215 8.54 7.71 -1.54
C ASN A 215 7.69 8.13 -0.34
N MET A 216 6.50 7.54 -0.17
CA MET A 216 5.68 7.76 1.03
C MET A 216 6.44 7.37 2.30
N LEU A 217 7.19 6.25 2.31
CA LEU A 217 8.02 5.85 3.46
C LEU A 217 9.07 6.92 3.80
N GLU A 218 9.67 7.55 2.79
CA GLU A 218 10.63 8.63 2.99
C GLU A 218 9.97 9.93 3.51
N GLY A 219 8.77 10.25 3.02
CA GLY A 219 7.95 11.35 3.53
C GLY A 219 7.63 11.16 5.02
N VAL A 220 7.20 9.96 5.40
CA VAL A 220 6.96 9.57 6.80
C VAL A 220 8.20 9.77 7.65
N TYR A 221 9.36 9.23 7.23
CA TYR A 221 10.58 9.34 8.03
C TYR A 221 11.06 10.78 8.18
N LYS A 222 10.95 11.59 7.12
CA LYS A 222 11.28 13.03 7.18
C LYS A 222 10.39 13.78 8.17
N GLN A 223 9.10 13.47 8.22
CA GLN A 223 8.19 14.06 9.22
C GLN A 223 8.51 13.60 10.64
N TYR A 224 8.94 12.35 10.80
CA TYR A 224 9.38 11.85 12.10
C TYR A 224 10.62 12.60 12.60
N GLU A 225 11.64 12.84 11.76
CA GLU A 225 12.82 13.64 12.13
C GLU A 225 12.43 15.09 12.50
N ALA A 226 11.52 15.69 11.74
CA ALA A 226 11.00 17.03 12.04
C ALA A 226 10.23 17.05 13.37
N TRP A 227 9.42 16.01 13.64
CA TRP A 227 8.70 15.87 14.91
C TRP A 227 9.66 15.74 16.09
N GLN A 228 10.71 14.93 15.97
CA GLN A 228 11.76 14.82 17.02
C GLN A 228 12.48 16.14 17.29
N SER A 229 12.55 17.03 16.30
CA SER A 229 13.18 18.35 16.41
C SER A 229 12.21 19.47 16.82
N GLY A 230 10.91 19.17 16.98
CA GLY A 230 9.87 20.15 17.30
C GLY A 230 9.36 20.96 16.10
N ASP A 231 9.72 20.57 14.86
CA ASP A 231 9.42 21.27 13.61
C ASP A 231 8.23 20.69 12.84
N ALA A 232 7.46 19.78 13.45
CA ALA A 232 6.28 19.15 12.84
C ALA A 232 5.00 19.42 13.64
N PRO A 233 4.46 20.66 13.63
CA PRO A 233 3.30 21.05 14.44
C PRO A 233 2.05 20.20 14.16
N ARG A 234 1.92 19.67 12.94
CA ARG A 234 0.84 18.75 12.53
C ARG A 234 0.81 17.42 13.29
N TYR A 235 1.85 17.09 14.04
CA TYR A 235 1.98 15.86 14.82
C TYR A 235 2.21 16.11 16.32
N GLU A 236 1.97 17.33 16.83
CA GLU A 236 2.16 17.67 18.26
C GLU A 236 1.43 16.70 19.21
N PHE A 237 0.25 16.23 18.82
CA PHE A 237 -0.54 15.28 19.61
C PHE A 237 0.18 13.94 19.87
N LEU A 238 1.19 13.58 19.05
CA LEU A 238 1.96 12.35 19.24
C LEU A 238 2.89 12.40 20.46
N HIS A 239 3.18 13.57 21.03
CA HIS A 239 3.89 13.66 22.31
C HIS A 239 3.12 13.03 23.47
N ALA A 240 1.81 12.81 23.32
CA ALA A 240 1.04 12.01 24.27
C ALA A 240 1.54 10.56 24.37
N LEU A 241 2.25 10.05 23.34
CA LEU A 241 2.80 8.70 23.31
C LEU A 241 4.12 8.56 24.08
N ASP A 242 4.84 9.65 24.32
CA ASP A 242 6.12 9.66 25.06
C ASP A 242 5.95 9.20 26.53
N ASN A 243 4.72 9.30 27.05
CA ASN A 243 4.36 8.96 28.43
C ASN A 243 3.61 7.61 28.55
N SER A 244 3.57 6.80 27.48
CA SER A 244 2.67 5.63 27.34
C SER A 244 3.35 4.29 27.09
#